data_AF-A0A0P7UX59-F1
#
_entry.id   AF-A0A0P7UX59-F1
#
_cell.length_a   1.000
_cell.length_b   1.000
_cell.length_c   1.000
_cell.angle_alpha   90.00
_cell.angle_beta   90.00
_cell.angle_gamma   90.00
#
_symmetry.space_group_name_H-M   'P 1'
#
loop_
_entity.id
_entity.type
_entity.pdbx_description
1 polymer ?
#
loop_
_entity_poly.entity_id
_entity_poly.type
_entity_poly.pdbx_seq_one_letter_code
_entity_poly.pdbx_strand_id
1 'polypeptide(L)'
;MRMSVVLSPHGQSQVSLFQLSHFGKEQYFIPGTEDARLNTDCSSEPVCPPKCRCESNVVDCSSLRLTKIPEHIPASTAELRLNNNEITTLEATGVFKTLTQLKKINLSNNKISEVEDGAFEGASSVTELHLTANQLDSVRSSMFRGLSGLRMLMLRNNRISCIHNNSFTGLYNVRLLSLYDNQLTTIAPGAFDTLQTLSTLNLLANSFICDCRLAWLGDWLRSRKIVTGNPRCQRPAFLKEIPLQDVAVPDFRCEEGKGPHLQQC
;
A
#
# COMPACT_ATOMS: atom_id res chain seq x y z
N MET A 1 -18.83 -39.01 53.09
CA MET A 1 -19.37 -38.47 54.34
C MET A 1 -18.24 -38.39 55.35
N ARG A 2 -17.95 -37.19 55.84
CA ARG A 2 -17.24 -37.04 57.12
C ARG A 2 -18.20 -37.48 58.21
N MET A 3 -17.79 -38.43 59.05
CA MET A 3 -18.08 -38.35 60.47
C MET A 3 -17.07 -39.18 61.24
N SER A 4 -16.33 -38.47 62.08
CA SER A 4 -15.32 -38.95 63.01
C SER A 4 -15.99 -39.67 64.18
N VAL A 5 -15.37 -40.75 64.67
CA VAL A 5 -15.61 -41.26 66.01
C VAL A 5 -14.34 -41.03 66.82
N VAL A 6 -14.51 -40.25 67.88
CA VAL A 6 -13.50 -39.84 68.85
C VAL A 6 -13.57 -40.79 70.04
N LEU A 7 -12.43 -41.34 70.44
CA LEU A 7 -12.28 -41.98 71.75
C LEU A 7 -10.98 -41.57 72.43
N SER A 8 -11.15 -41.05 73.65
CA SER A 8 -10.16 -40.47 74.55
C SER A 8 -9.51 -41.56 75.42
N PRO A 9 -8.42 -41.29 76.17
CA PRO A 9 -7.59 -42.30 76.84
C PRO A 9 -8.20 -42.99 78.08
N HIS A 10 -9.52 -43.05 78.26
CA HIS A 10 -10.15 -43.92 79.28
C HIS A 10 -10.95 -45.00 78.54
N GLY A 11 -10.37 -46.21 78.49
CA GLY A 11 -10.71 -47.25 77.52
C GLY A 11 -12.18 -47.63 77.41
N GLN A 12 -12.68 -47.65 76.18
CA GLN A 12 -13.58 -48.64 75.58
C GLN A 12 -13.78 -48.26 74.10
N SER A 13 -13.54 -49.20 73.16
CA SER A 13 -13.86 -49.01 71.74
C SER A 13 -15.28 -49.49 71.44
N GLN A 14 -16.03 -48.73 70.63
CA GLN A 14 -17.12 -49.30 69.83
C GLN A 14 -16.93 -48.97 68.34
N VAL A 15 -17.14 -50.00 67.53
CA VAL A 15 -16.93 -50.07 66.07
C VAL A 15 -18.29 -49.95 65.37
N SER A 16 -18.30 -49.43 64.14
CA SER A 16 -19.04 -49.97 62.95
C SER A 16 -19.39 -48.84 61.97
N LEU A 17 -19.50 -48.97 60.65
CA LEU A 17 -19.01 -49.85 59.56
C LEU A 17 -19.25 -48.96 58.30
N PHE A 18 -18.43 -48.97 57.24
CA PHE A 18 -18.79 -49.64 55.98
C PHE A 18 -17.59 -49.60 55.01
N GLN A 19 -17.20 -50.79 54.56
CA GLN A 19 -16.58 -51.15 53.28
C GLN A 19 -17.47 -50.71 52.09
N LEU A 20 -17.08 -50.62 50.82
CA LEU A 20 -15.87 -50.87 50.00
C LEU A 20 -16.12 -50.06 48.70
N SER A 21 -15.12 -49.42 48.11
CA SER A 21 -14.49 -50.05 46.94
C SER A 21 -13.11 -49.42 46.69
N HIS A 22 -12.14 -50.33 46.66
CA HIS A 22 -10.76 -50.14 46.21
C HIS A 22 -10.70 -49.74 44.73
N PHE A 23 -9.75 -48.87 44.39
CA PHE A 23 -8.62 -49.26 43.55
C PHE A 23 -7.42 -48.38 43.91
N GLY A 24 -6.49 -48.93 44.68
CA GLY A 24 -5.15 -48.38 44.83
C GLY A 24 -4.22 -49.00 43.79
N LYS A 25 -3.23 -48.23 43.35
CA LYS A 25 -1.82 -48.62 43.43
C LYS A 25 -0.98 -47.33 43.37
N GLU A 26 -0.29 -47.09 44.48
CA GLU A 26 0.75 -46.08 44.68
C GLU A 26 1.88 -46.22 43.65
N GLN A 27 2.70 -45.18 43.46
CA GLN A 27 4.17 -45.30 43.48
C GLN A 27 4.87 -43.93 43.57
N TYR A 28 5.61 -43.77 44.68
CA TYR A 28 6.89 -43.07 44.94
C TYR A 28 7.16 -41.63 44.50
N PHE A 29 7.53 -40.83 45.51
CA PHE A 29 8.03 -39.45 45.45
C PHE A 29 9.56 -39.44 45.38
N ILE A 30 10.13 -38.68 44.44
CA ILE A 30 11.55 -38.30 44.40
C ILE A 30 11.61 -36.77 44.47
N PRO A 31 12.32 -36.15 45.45
CA PRO A 31 12.46 -34.70 45.53
C PRO A 31 13.64 -34.23 44.67
N GLY A 32 13.44 -33.19 43.85
CA GLY A 32 14.54 -32.60 43.09
C GLY A 32 14.11 -31.46 42.18
N THR A 33 14.47 -30.25 42.61
CA THR A 33 14.86 -29.05 41.84
C THR A 33 13.86 -28.42 40.88
N GLU A 34 13.54 -27.16 41.18
CA GLU A 34 12.97 -26.18 40.26
C GLU A 34 13.74 -26.18 38.94
N ASP A 35 13.11 -26.61 37.85
CA ASP A 35 13.49 -26.20 36.51
C ASP A 35 12.29 -25.49 35.88
N ALA A 36 12.45 -24.18 35.83
CA ALA A 36 11.59 -23.26 35.17
C ALA A 36 11.55 -23.53 33.65
N ARG A 37 10.42 -23.14 33.04
CA ARG A 37 10.24 -22.87 31.61
C ARG A 37 10.09 -24.09 30.70
N LEU A 38 8.92 -24.72 30.77
CA LEU A 38 8.21 -25.04 29.52
C LEU A 38 7.72 -23.71 28.94
N ASN A 39 8.64 -22.99 28.28
CA ASN A 39 8.31 -21.94 27.35
C ASN A 39 7.68 -22.62 26.14
N THR A 40 6.40 -22.97 26.28
CA THR A 40 5.51 -23.16 25.13
C THR A 40 5.31 -21.78 24.53
N ASP A 41 6.38 -21.24 23.95
CA ASP A 41 6.25 -20.23 22.93
C ASP A 41 5.38 -20.90 21.87
N CYS A 42 4.12 -20.48 21.80
CA CYS A 42 3.39 -20.55 20.56
C CYS A 42 4.20 -19.71 19.57
N SER A 43 5.23 -20.34 18.99
CA SER A 43 5.87 -19.93 17.76
C SER A 43 4.82 -20.10 16.69
N SER A 44 3.80 -19.23 16.71
CA SER A 44 2.94 -19.03 15.56
C SER A 44 3.87 -18.44 14.51
N GLU A 45 4.49 -19.30 13.71
CA GLU A 45 5.04 -18.90 12.44
C GLU A 45 4.02 -17.96 11.79
N PRO A 46 4.43 -16.79 11.30
CA PRO A 46 3.49 -15.85 10.70
C PRO A 46 2.79 -16.57 9.56
N VAL A 47 1.53 -16.94 9.80
CA VAL A 47 0.78 -17.82 8.93
C VAL A 47 0.54 -17.06 7.65
N CYS A 48 1.06 -17.60 6.55
CA CYS A 48 0.84 -17.04 5.22
C CYS A 48 -0.67 -16.85 4.97
N PRO A 49 -1.12 -15.73 4.39
CA PRO A 49 -2.54 -15.53 4.12
C PRO A 49 -3.10 -16.68 3.28
N PRO A 50 -4.34 -17.14 3.57
CA PRO A 50 -4.93 -18.24 2.83
C PRO A 50 -5.00 -17.93 1.34
N LYS A 51 -4.65 -18.90 0.49
CA LYS A 51 -4.50 -18.82 -0.98
C LYS A 51 -3.21 -18.16 -1.46
N CYS A 52 -2.48 -17.41 -0.63
CA CYS A 52 -1.21 -16.83 -1.02
C CYS A 52 -0.05 -17.81 -0.83
N ARG A 53 1.06 -17.55 -1.52
CA ARG A 53 2.33 -18.24 -1.35
C ARG A 53 3.32 -17.30 -0.68
N CYS A 54 3.94 -17.74 0.40
CA CYS A 54 4.95 -16.96 1.11
C CYS A 54 6.31 -17.65 0.97
N GLU A 55 7.30 -16.93 0.43
CA GLU A 55 8.65 -17.43 0.24
C GLU A 55 9.65 -16.36 0.70
N SER A 56 10.47 -16.69 1.70
CA SER A 56 11.33 -15.73 2.41
C SER A 56 10.52 -14.52 2.90
N ASN A 57 10.72 -13.34 2.31
CA ASN A 57 10.03 -12.09 2.67
C ASN A 57 9.07 -11.63 1.57
N VAL A 58 8.71 -12.51 0.63
CA VAL A 58 7.79 -12.20 -0.46
C VAL A 58 6.46 -12.90 -0.18
N VAL A 59 5.39 -12.12 -0.16
CA VAL A 59 4.01 -12.63 -0.09
C VAL A 59 3.38 -12.48 -1.47
N ASP A 60 3.19 -13.61 -2.14
CA ASP A 60 2.65 -13.68 -3.48
C ASP A 60 1.18 -14.12 -3.47
N CYS A 61 0.31 -13.15 -3.76
CA CYS A 61 -1.13 -13.29 -3.84
C CYS A 61 -1.63 -12.99 -5.28
N SER A 62 -0.77 -13.15 -6.29
CA SER A 62 -1.10 -12.81 -7.68
C SER A 62 -2.04 -13.82 -8.34
N SER A 63 -2.91 -13.35 -9.24
CA SER A 63 -3.81 -14.21 -10.04
C SER A 63 -4.78 -15.10 -9.24
N LEU A 64 -5.20 -14.62 -8.07
CA LEU A 64 -6.08 -15.35 -7.14
C LEU A 64 -7.54 -14.87 -7.18
N ARG A 65 -7.88 -13.95 -8.11
CA ARG A 65 -9.19 -13.29 -8.21
C ARG A 65 -9.61 -12.60 -6.91
N LEU A 66 -8.63 -12.03 -6.20
CA LEU A 66 -8.89 -11.29 -4.97
C LEU A 66 -9.63 -10.00 -5.30
N THR A 67 -10.64 -9.68 -4.49
CA THR A 67 -11.37 -8.40 -4.57
C THR A 67 -10.91 -7.40 -3.52
N LYS A 68 -10.13 -7.85 -2.53
CA LYS A 68 -9.56 -7.06 -1.42
C LYS A 68 -8.15 -7.51 -1.09
N ILE A 69 -7.40 -6.66 -0.37
CA ILE A 69 -6.11 -7.03 0.21
C ILE A 69 -6.35 -8.07 1.32
N PRO A 70 -5.63 -9.21 1.34
CA PRO A 70 -5.75 -10.19 2.43
C PRO A 70 -5.33 -9.62 3.78
N GLU A 71 -6.02 -10.07 4.83
CA GLU A 71 -5.63 -9.79 6.21
C GLU A 71 -4.47 -10.71 6.65
N HIS A 72 -3.86 -10.39 7.79
CA HIS A 72 -2.80 -11.19 8.42
C HIS A 72 -1.54 -11.43 7.57
N ILE A 73 -1.10 -10.40 6.85
CA ILE A 73 0.18 -10.44 6.13
C ILE A 73 1.35 -10.50 7.13
N PRO A 74 2.32 -11.43 7.00
CA PRO A 74 3.51 -11.52 7.85
C PRO A 74 4.27 -10.20 8.00
N ALA A 75 4.64 -9.81 9.23
CA ALA A 75 5.35 -8.56 9.49
C ALA A 75 6.76 -8.49 8.87
N SER A 76 7.37 -9.64 8.56
CA SER A 76 8.65 -9.76 7.85
C SER A 76 8.55 -9.50 6.34
N THR A 77 7.34 -9.31 5.79
CA THR A 77 7.13 -9.11 4.35
C THR A 77 7.86 -7.86 3.85
N ALA A 78 8.74 -8.05 2.88
CA ALA A 78 9.46 -7.00 2.16
C ALA A 78 8.82 -6.69 0.79
N GLU A 79 8.18 -7.67 0.15
CA GLU A 79 7.47 -7.50 -1.12
C GLU A 79 6.09 -8.16 -1.06
N LEU A 80 5.05 -7.38 -1.39
CA LEU A 80 3.66 -7.84 -1.49
C LEU A 80 3.21 -7.80 -2.95
N ARG A 81 2.91 -8.97 -3.52
CA ARG A 81 2.41 -9.10 -4.90
C ARG A 81 0.92 -9.39 -4.91
N LEU A 82 0.15 -8.43 -5.37
CA LEU A 82 -1.31 -8.48 -5.52
C LEU A 82 -1.74 -8.24 -6.97
N ASN A 83 -0.81 -8.38 -7.92
CA ASN A 83 -1.08 -8.13 -9.33
C ASN A 83 -2.00 -9.20 -9.97
N ASN A 84 -2.67 -8.82 -11.06
CA ASN A 84 -3.58 -9.69 -11.81
C ASN A 84 -4.77 -10.20 -10.96
N ASN A 85 -5.36 -9.32 -10.15
CA ASN A 85 -6.53 -9.62 -9.33
C ASN A 85 -7.72 -8.74 -9.76
N GLU A 86 -8.78 -8.71 -8.96
CA GLU A 86 -10.03 -7.99 -9.25
C GLU A 86 -10.32 -6.92 -8.19
N ILE A 87 -9.28 -6.36 -7.56
CA ILE A 87 -9.42 -5.33 -6.54
C ILE A 87 -9.91 -4.04 -7.20
N THR A 88 -10.99 -3.46 -6.68
CA THR A 88 -11.61 -2.22 -7.19
C THR A 88 -11.33 -1.00 -6.32
N THR A 89 -11.20 -1.22 -5.01
CA THR A 89 -11.00 -0.15 -4.03
C THR A 89 -9.91 -0.56 -3.05
N LEU A 90 -9.01 0.37 -2.74
CA LEU A 90 -8.05 0.21 -1.64
C LEU A 90 -8.63 0.85 -0.38
N GLU A 91 -9.12 0.01 0.52
CA GLU A 91 -9.76 0.41 1.78
C GLU A 91 -8.72 0.81 2.86
N ALA A 92 -9.06 1.79 3.69
CA ALA A 92 -8.25 2.26 4.81
C ALA A 92 -8.32 1.33 6.03
N THR A 93 -7.92 0.07 5.83
CA THR A 93 -7.94 -0.99 6.88
C THR A 93 -6.79 -0.89 7.89
N GLY A 94 -5.75 -0.11 7.57
CA GLY A 94 -4.54 -0.03 8.40
C GLY A 94 -3.61 -1.24 8.31
N VAL A 95 -3.81 -2.15 7.34
CA VAL A 95 -3.00 -3.36 7.15
C VAL A 95 -1.49 -3.08 7.05
N PHE A 96 -1.10 -1.92 6.53
CA PHE A 96 0.31 -1.57 6.34
C PHE A 96 1.01 -1.08 7.61
N LYS A 97 0.28 -0.78 8.70
CA LYS A 97 0.87 -0.26 9.95
C LYS A 97 1.84 -1.25 10.61
N THR A 98 1.61 -2.56 10.44
CA THR A 98 2.45 -3.62 11.01
C THR A 98 3.59 -4.05 10.09
N LEU A 99 3.52 -3.70 8.80
CA LEU A 99 4.43 -4.16 7.75
C LEU A 99 5.68 -3.26 7.62
N THR A 100 6.42 -3.12 8.73
CA THR A 100 7.55 -2.18 8.85
C THR A 100 8.73 -2.49 7.90
N GLN A 101 8.82 -3.72 7.38
CA GLN A 101 9.85 -4.13 6.42
C GLN A 101 9.42 -4.00 4.95
N LEU A 102 8.15 -3.69 4.69
CA LEU A 102 7.59 -3.67 3.34
C LEU A 102 8.24 -2.58 2.49
N LYS A 103 8.87 -2.96 1.38
CA LYS A 103 9.53 -2.06 0.43
C LYS A 103 8.75 -1.91 -0.86
N LYS A 104 8.04 -2.95 -1.27
CA LYS A 104 7.39 -3.00 -2.58
C LYS A 104 5.96 -3.51 -2.49
N ILE A 105 5.04 -2.77 -3.09
CA ILE A 105 3.65 -3.17 -3.27
C ILE A 105 3.36 -3.22 -4.77
N ASN A 106 2.99 -4.39 -5.28
CA ASN A 106 2.58 -4.56 -6.66
C ASN A 106 1.07 -4.80 -6.76
N LEU A 107 0.32 -3.79 -7.20
CA LEU A 107 -1.13 -3.81 -7.43
C LEU A 107 -1.46 -3.71 -8.92
N SER A 108 -0.51 -4.03 -9.80
CA SER A 108 -0.69 -3.89 -11.26
C SER A 108 -1.76 -4.84 -11.81
N ASN A 109 -2.43 -4.45 -12.90
CA ASN A 109 -3.47 -5.26 -13.55
C ASN A 109 -4.58 -5.65 -12.56
N ASN A 110 -5.14 -4.66 -11.87
CA ASN A 110 -6.36 -4.79 -11.08
C ASN A 110 -7.48 -3.93 -11.73
N LYS A 111 -8.57 -3.72 -11.00
CA LYS A 111 -9.70 -2.87 -11.43
C LYS A 111 -9.79 -1.62 -10.55
N ILE A 112 -8.67 -1.17 -9.97
CA ILE A 112 -8.67 -0.12 -8.95
C ILE A 112 -9.11 1.19 -9.57
N SER A 113 -10.28 1.68 -9.16
CA SER A 113 -10.81 3.01 -9.52
C SER A 113 -10.72 3.99 -8.36
N GLU A 114 -10.63 3.49 -7.12
CA GLU A 114 -10.62 4.33 -5.93
C GLU A 114 -9.56 3.89 -4.92
N VAL A 115 -8.93 4.87 -4.28
CA VAL A 115 -8.03 4.70 -3.14
C VAL A 115 -8.55 5.57 -2.02
N GLU A 116 -8.99 4.95 -0.93
CA GLU A 116 -9.50 5.69 0.23
C GLU A 116 -8.40 6.53 0.89
N ASP A 117 -8.81 7.61 1.53
CA ASP A 117 -7.90 8.48 2.25
C ASP A 117 -7.24 7.71 3.40
N GLY A 118 -5.91 7.59 3.35
CA GLY A 118 -5.15 6.81 4.34
C GLY A 118 -5.11 5.30 4.09
N ALA A 119 -5.47 4.82 2.90
CA ALA A 119 -5.29 3.42 2.50
C ALA A 119 -3.85 2.88 2.73
N PHE A 120 -2.85 3.76 2.65
CA PHE A 120 -1.43 3.44 2.91
C PHE A 120 -0.90 4.03 4.22
N GLU A 121 -1.77 4.36 5.18
CA GLU A 121 -1.33 4.88 6.47
C GLU A 121 -0.38 3.89 7.18
N GLY A 122 0.77 4.38 7.64
CA GLY A 122 1.80 3.56 8.29
C GLY A 122 2.79 2.90 7.34
N ALA A 123 2.58 2.97 6.02
CA ALA A 123 3.46 2.37 5.00
C ALA A 123 4.75 3.18 4.72
N SER A 124 5.39 3.73 5.74
CA SER A 124 6.55 4.64 5.60
C SER A 124 7.81 3.95 5.06
N SER A 125 7.89 2.63 5.20
CA SER A 125 8.97 1.78 4.71
C SER A 125 8.93 1.53 3.19
N VAL A 126 7.77 1.73 2.56
CA VAL A 126 7.53 1.42 1.14
C VAL A 126 8.28 2.39 0.24
N THR A 127 9.06 1.83 -0.69
CA THR A 127 9.85 2.58 -1.67
C THR A 127 9.27 2.48 -3.08
N GLU A 128 8.53 1.42 -3.39
CA GLU A 128 7.98 1.16 -4.73
C GLU A 128 6.49 0.82 -4.66
N LEU A 129 5.68 1.59 -5.37
CA LEU A 129 4.25 1.34 -5.52
C LEU A 129 3.91 1.21 -7.01
N HIS A 130 3.42 0.03 -7.39
CA HIS A 130 2.95 -0.23 -8.74
C HIS A 130 1.43 -0.27 -8.80
N LEU A 131 0.84 0.69 -9.50
CA LEU A 131 -0.59 0.81 -9.81
C LEU A 131 -0.83 0.76 -11.33
N THR A 132 0.08 0.12 -12.07
CA THR A 132 0.03 0.07 -13.54
C THR A 132 -1.17 -0.76 -14.01
N ALA A 133 -1.83 -0.34 -15.10
CA ALA A 133 -2.99 -1.06 -15.66
C ALA A 133 -4.12 -1.18 -14.63
N ASN A 134 -4.64 -0.04 -14.19
CA ASN A 134 -5.81 0.08 -13.31
C ASN A 134 -6.83 1.04 -13.94
N GLN A 135 -7.79 1.54 -13.17
CA GLN A 135 -8.90 2.37 -13.66
C GLN A 135 -8.96 3.72 -12.94
N LEU A 136 -7.85 4.21 -12.39
CA LEU A 136 -7.78 5.52 -11.72
C LEU A 136 -8.04 6.64 -12.73
N ASP A 137 -8.94 7.55 -12.39
CA ASP A 137 -9.33 8.70 -13.22
C ASP A 137 -8.69 10.02 -12.77
N SER A 138 -8.23 10.06 -11.53
CA SER A 138 -7.73 11.23 -10.83
C SER A 138 -6.70 10.83 -9.77
N VAL A 139 -5.92 11.80 -9.31
CA VAL A 139 -4.91 11.62 -8.26
C VAL A 139 -5.07 12.70 -7.21
N ARG A 140 -5.27 12.29 -5.95
CA ARG A 140 -5.36 13.19 -4.77
C ARG A 140 -4.23 12.89 -3.80
N SER A 141 -3.67 13.90 -3.15
CA SER A 141 -2.59 13.70 -2.16
C SER A 141 -2.96 12.75 -1.03
N SER A 142 -4.22 12.75 -0.61
CA SER A 142 -4.74 11.88 0.45
C SER A 142 -4.62 10.39 0.11
N MET A 143 -4.66 10.03 -1.18
CA MET A 143 -4.50 8.65 -1.66
C MET A 143 -3.14 8.07 -1.30
N PHE A 144 -2.09 8.89 -1.20
CA PHE A 144 -0.72 8.44 -0.92
C PHE A 144 -0.23 8.81 0.48
N ARG A 145 -1.12 9.30 1.34
CA ARG A 145 -0.79 9.63 2.72
C ARG A 145 -0.24 8.40 3.44
N GLY A 146 0.95 8.55 4.05
CA GLY A 146 1.66 7.48 4.75
C GLY A 146 2.88 6.94 3.98
N LEU A 147 2.97 7.15 2.67
CA LEU A 147 4.06 6.70 1.80
C LEU A 147 5.26 7.67 1.82
N SER A 148 5.75 8.06 3.00
CA SER A 148 6.82 9.06 3.13
C SER A 148 8.17 8.60 2.55
N GLY A 149 8.41 7.29 2.47
CA GLY A 149 9.61 6.69 1.89
C GLY A 149 9.56 6.43 0.38
N LEU A 150 8.46 6.78 -0.30
CA LEU A 150 8.23 6.38 -1.69
C LEU A 150 9.25 7.00 -2.64
N ARG A 151 9.83 6.16 -3.50
CA ARG A 151 10.83 6.55 -4.51
C ARG A 151 10.34 6.31 -5.93
N MET A 152 9.52 5.29 -6.14
CA MET A 152 8.97 4.92 -7.44
C MET A 152 7.46 4.81 -7.37
N LEU A 153 6.77 5.58 -8.21
CA LEU A 153 5.32 5.54 -8.38
C LEU A 153 4.96 5.26 -9.83
N MET A 154 4.36 4.10 -10.08
CA MET A 154 3.99 3.64 -11.42
C MET A 154 2.48 3.72 -11.62
N LEU A 155 2.00 4.79 -12.27
CA LEU A 155 0.59 5.03 -12.60
C LEU A 155 0.30 4.80 -14.10
N ARG A 156 1.18 4.06 -14.79
CA ARG A 156 1.07 3.76 -16.21
C ARG A 156 -0.25 3.07 -16.57
N ASN A 157 -0.82 3.36 -17.74
CA ASN A 157 -2.01 2.67 -18.26
C ASN A 157 -3.20 2.77 -17.28
N ASN A 158 -3.56 4.00 -16.92
CA ASN A 158 -4.78 4.31 -16.15
C ASN A 158 -5.66 5.24 -17.00
N ARG A 159 -6.66 5.88 -16.40
CA ARG A 159 -7.59 6.79 -17.06
C ARG A 159 -7.43 8.22 -16.56
N ILE A 160 -6.24 8.56 -16.04
CA ILE A 160 -6.02 9.84 -15.38
C ILE A 160 -6.14 10.95 -16.42
N SER A 161 -7.12 11.83 -16.24
CA SER A 161 -7.42 12.90 -17.21
C SER A 161 -6.81 14.23 -16.83
N CYS A 162 -6.51 14.41 -15.54
CA CYS A 162 -6.08 15.67 -14.97
C CYS A 162 -5.21 15.46 -13.71
N ILE A 163 -4.30 16.40 -13.43
CA ILE A 163 -3.40 16.40 -12.25
C ILE A 163 -3.44 17.79 -11.63
N HIS A 164 -3.90 17.88 -10.39
CA HIS A 164 -3.97 19.12 -9.62
C HIS A 164 -2.61 19.49 -9.01
N ASN A 165 -2.47 20.75 -8.60
CA ASN A 165 -1.24 21.28 -8.00
C ASN A 165 -0.83 20.55 -6.71
N ASN A 166 -1.79 19.93 -6.02
CA ASN A 166 -1.57 19.23 -4.76
C ASN A 166 -1.63 17.69 -4.91
N SER A 167 -1.79 17.14 -6.11
CA SER A 167 -1.97 15.69 -6.33
C SER A 167 -0.81 14.86 -5.76
N PHE A 168 0.42 15.39 -5.78
CA PHE A 168 1.63 14.71 -5.30
C PHE A 168 2.25 15.36 -4.06
N THR A 169 1.47 16.15 -3.31
CA THR A 169 1.95 16.75 -2.07
C THR A 169 2.37 15.68 -1.06
N GLY A 170 3.54 15.85 -0.44
CA GLY A 170 4.10 14.91 0.54
C GLY A 170 5.06 13.87 -0.03
N LEU A 171 5.12 13.71 -1.36
CA LEU A 171 5.97 12.72 -2.04
C LEU A 171 7.39 13.23 -2.33
N TYR A 172 8.05 13.80 -1.32
CA TYR A 172 9.35 14.49 -1.47
C TYR A 172 10.49 13.58 -1.98
N ASN A 173 10.40 12.28 -1.72
CA ASN A 173 11.43 11.29 -2.02
C ASN A 173 11.25 10.58 -3.37
N VAL A 174 10.19 10.90 -4.12
CA VAL A 174 9.91 10.26 -5.41
C VAL A 174 10.94 10.69 -6.46
N ARG A 175 11.65 9.70 -7.00
CA ARG A 175 12.65 9.85 -8.06
C ARG A 175 12.11 9.49 -9.43
N LEU A 176 11.20 8.52 -9.48
CA LEU A 176 10.57 8.05 -10.71
C LEU A 176 9.05 8.12 -10.57
N LEU A 177 8.44 8.93 -11.43
CA LEU A 177 6.99 8.98 -11.62
C LEU A 177 6.66 8.60 -13.06
N SER A 178 5.82 7.60 -13.25
CA SER A 178 5.32 7.23 -14.57
C SER A 178 3.82 7.49 -14.69
N LEU A 179 3.46 8.44 -15.54
CA LEU A 179 2.09 8.75 -15.99
C LEU A 179 1.89 8.34 -17.47
N TYR A 180 2.78 7.50 -18.01
CA TYR A 180 2.70 6.97 -19.36
C TYR A 180 1.32 6.35 -19.66
N ASP A 181 0.78 6.59 -20.86
CA ASP A 181 -0.47 5.96 -21.33
C ASP A 181 -1.62 6.24 -20.37
N ASN A 182 -1.95 7.53 -20.28
CA ASN A 182 -3.09 8.04 -19.54
C ASN A 182 -3.88 8.98 -20.48
N GLN A 183 -4.85 9.71 -19.92
CA GLN A 183 -5.74 10.58 -20.67
C GLN A 183 -5.47 12.06 -20.38
N LEU A 184 -4.25 12.40 -19.94
CA LEU A 184 -3.91 13.75 -19.52
C LEU A 184 -4.05 14.71 -20.70
N THR A 185 -4.87 15.74 -20.50
CA THR A 185 -5.01 16.85 -21.45
C THR A 185 -4.26 18.10 -20.99
N THR A 186 -4.16 18.28 -19.67
CA THR A 186 -3.44 19.38 -19.03
C THR A 186 -2.90 18.92 -17.67
N ILE A 187 -2.00 19.71 -17.08
CA ILE A 187 -1.44 19.53 -15.74
C ILE A 187 -1.42 20.90 -15.06
N ALA A 188 -1.92 20.99 -13.84
CA ALA A 188 -1.97 22.25 -13.12
C ALA A 188 -0.55 22.78 -12.78
N PRO A 189 -0.33 24.11 -12.86
CA PRO A 189 0.92 24.72 -12.43
C PRO A 189 1.30 24.31 -11.00
N GLY A 190 2.57 23.97 -10.82
CA GLY A 190 3.13 23.59 -9.52
C GLY A 190 2.85 22.15 -9.09
N ALA A 191 2.16 21.34 -9.89
CA ALA A 191 1.85 19.93 -9.57
C ALA A 191 3.08 19.06 -9.26
N PHE A 192 4.26 19.47 -9.72
CA PHE A 192 5.52 18.74 -9.51
C PHE A 192 6.47 19.44 -8.50
N ASP A 193 6.08 20.56 -7.90
CA ASP A 193 6.97 21.36 -7.06
C ASP A 193 7.40 20.63 -5.77
N THR A 194 6.55 19.73 -5.27
CA THR A 194 6.83 18.91 -4.09
C THR A 194 7.78 17.75 -4.39
N LEU A 195 7.94 17.37 -5.66
CA LEU A 195 8.76 16.23 -6.11
C LEU A 195 10.24 16.63 -6.25
N GLN A 196 10.85 17.07 -5.15
CA GLN A 196 12.20 17.69 -5.15
C GLN A 196 13.32 16.77 -5.62
N THR A 197 13.14 15.44 -5.51
CA THR A 197 14.15 14.44 -5.89
C THR A 197 13.85 13.76 -7.23
N LEU A 198 12.84 14.25 -7.97
CA LEU A 198 12.41 13.67 -9.24
C LEU A 198 13.54 13.74 -10.28
N SER A 199 13.88 12.59 -10.84
CA SER A 199 14.89 12.46 -11.90
C SER A 199 14.31 11.89 -13.20
N THR A 200 13.21 11.14 -13.12
CA THR A 200 12.54 10.52 -14.26
C THR A 200 11.03 10.74 -14.16
N LEU A 201 10.46 11.34 -15.20
CA LEU A 201 9.03 11.63 -15.30
C LEU A 201 8.49 11.19 -16.66
N ASN A 202 7.81 10.06 -16.74
CA ASN A 202 7.28 9.61 -18.02
C ASN A 202 5.86 10.18 -18.26
N LEU A 203 5.74 11.10 -19.23
CA LEU A 203 4.47 11.73 -19.66
C LEU A 203 4.02 11.28 -21.05
N LEU A 204 4.73 10.34 -21.70
CA LEU A 204 4.40 9.93 -23.07
C LEU A 204 3.03 9.24 -23.14
N ALA A 205 2.49 9.15 -24.35
CA ALA A 205 1.15 8.58 -24.61
C ALA A 205 0.06 9.26 -23.76
N ASN A 206 0.00 10.60 -23.82
CA ASN A 206 -1.07 11.41 -23.25
C ASN A 206 -1.59 12.37 -24.33
N SER A 207 -2.79 12.93 -24.11
CA SER A 207 -3.49 13.76 -25.10
C SER A 207 -3.37 15.26 -24.83
N PHE A 208 -2.14 15.74 -24.64
CA PHE A 208 -1.88 17.12 -24.21
C PHE A 208 -2.45 18.18 -25.17
N ILE A 209 -3.15 19.14 -24.59
CA ILE A 209 -3.64 20.34 -25.26
C ILE A 209 -2.65 21.47 -24.92
N CYS A 210 -1.81 21.82 -25.89
CA CYS A 210 -0.78 22.83 -25.78
C CYS A 210 -1.36 24.23 -26.00
N ASP A 211 -2.22 24.65 -25.08
CA ASP A 211 -2.77 26.01 -24.98
C ASP A 211 -2.07 26.80 -23.86
N CYS A 212 -2.53 28.02 -23.60
CA CYS A 212 -1.94 28.90 -22.59
C CYS A 212 -1.83 28.29 -21.19
N ARG A 213 -2.67 27.30 -20.84
CA ARG A 213 -2.68 26.65 -19.52
C ARG A 213 -1.53 25.67 -19.35
N LEU A 214 -1.00 25.12 -20.44
CA LEU A 214 0.09 24.14 -20.43
C LEU A 214 1.47 24.78 -20.72
N ALA A 215 1.52 26.07 -20.99
CA ALA A 215 2.75 26.82 -21.29
C ALA A 215 3.83 26.61 -20.21
N TRP A 216 3.44 26.65 -18.93
CA TRP A 216 4.34 26.45 -17.80
C TRP A 216 5.06 25.09 -17.87
N LEU A 217 4.38 24.05 -18.37
CA LEU A 217 4.94 22.70 -18.44
C LEU A 217 6.01 22.64 -19.53
N GLY A 218 5.81 23.32 -20.67
CA GLY A 218 6.82 23.46 -21.71
C GLY A 218 8.10 24.09 -21.17
N ASP A 219 7.97 25.21 -20.44
CA ASP A 219 9.11 25.90 -19.81
C ASP A 219 9.77 25.07 -18.69
N TRP A 220 8.96 24.37 -17.89
CA TRP A 220 9.44 23.48 -16.84
C TRP A 220 10.23 22.30 -17.42
N LEU A 221 9.74 21.66 -18.48
CA LEU A 221 10.44 20.57 -19.17
C LEU A 221 11.78 21.05 -19.76
N ARG A 222 11.79 22.24 -20.37
CA ARG A 222 13.01 22.83 -20.97
C ARG A 222 14.08 23.18 -19.94
N SER A 223 13.67 23.66 -18.76
CA SER A 223 14.59 24.12 -17.71
C SER A 223 15.10 23.01 -16.80
N ARG A 224 14.38 21.88 -16.70
CA ARG A 224 14.72 20.77 -15.81
C ARG A 224 15.60 19.73 -16.52
N LYS A 225 16.68 19.31 -15.84
CA LYS A 225 17.56 18.22 -16.28
C LYS A 225 17.02 16.86 -15.82
N ILE A 226 15.81 16.50 -16.24
CA ILE A 226 15.19 15.21 -15.91
C ILE A 226 14.83 14.42 -17.17
N VAL A 227 14.74 13.10 -17.05
CA VAL A 227 14.37 12.22 -18.18
C VAL A 227 12.86 12.20 -18.33
N THR A 228 12.34 12.74 -19.45
CA THR A 228 10.89 12.86 -19.67
C THR A 228 10.32 12.08 -20.85
N GLY A 229 11.20 11.65 -21.75
CA GLY A 229 10.79 10.98 -22.99
C GLY A 229 10.25 11.93 -24.08
N ASN A 230 10.29 13.25 -23.87
CA ASN A 230 9.81 14.29 -24.79
C ASN A 230 8.31 14.16 -25.13
N PRO A 231 7.40 14.45 -24.18
CA PRO A 231 5.97 14.40 -24.43
C PRO A 231 5.58 15.39 -25.53
N ARG A 232 4.62 15.00 -26.36
CA ARG A 232 4.19 15.74 -27.56
C ARG A 232 2.78 16.29 -27.41
N CYS A 233 2.54 17.43 -28.02
CA CYS A 233 1.23 18.02 -28.15
C CYS A 233 0.33 17.16 -29.04
N GLN A 234 -0.93 16.96 -28.63
CA GLN A 234 -1.97 16.35 -29.48
C GLN A 234 -2.92 17.39 -30.05
N ARG A 235 -3.07 18.53 -29.35
CA ARG A 235 -3.83 19.70 -29.81
C ARG A 235 -3.08 20.97 -29.42
N PRO A 236 -3.37 22.11 -30.07
CA PRO A 236 -4.16 22.27 -31.30
C PRO A 236 -3.50 21.63 -32.53
N ALA A 237 -4.23 21.54 -33.65
CA ALA A 237 -3.78 20.80 -34.84
C ALA A 237 -2.42 21.28 -35.40
N PHE A 238 -2.14 22.59 -35.33
CA PHE A 238 -0.88 23.16 -35.79
C PHE A 238 0.32 22.85 -34.88
N LEU A 239 0.09 22.41 -33.64
CA LEU A 239 1.14 21.95 -32.72
C LEU A 239 1.19 20.42 -32.62
N LYS A 240 0.35 19.68 -33.33
CA LYS A 240 0.26 18.23 -33.19
C LYS A 240 1.60 17.56 -33.47
N GLU A 241 1.96 16.60 -32.62
CA GLU A 241 3.25 15.88 -32.60
C GLU A 241 4.49 16.74 -32.28
N ILE A 242 4.36 18.04 -32.04
CA ILE A 242 5.51 18.86 -31.60
C ILE A 242 5.81 18.56 -30.13
N PRO A 243 7.09 18.31 -29.75
CA PRO A 243 7.46 18.14 -28.35
C PRO A 243 7.14 19.40 -27.53
N LEU A 244 6.54 19.22 -26.35
CA LEU A 244 6.10 20.30 -25.46
C LEU A 244 7.20 21.33 -25.14
N GLN A 245 8.43 20.86 -24.94
CA GLN A 245 9.58 21.71 -24.62
C GLN A 245 10.06 22.58 -25.81
N ASP A 246 9.72 22.18 -27.04
CA ASP A 246 10.16 22.83 -28.28
C ASP A 246 9.13 23.87 -28.79
N VAL A 247 7.92 23.88 -28.23
CA VAL A 247 6.89 24.90 -28.56
C VAL A 247 7.32 26.27 -28.02
N ALA A 248 7.23 27.29 -28.86
CA ALA A 248 7.53 28.66 -28.46
C ALA A 248 6.43 29.21 -27.53
N VAL A 249 6.82 29.96 -26.50
CA VAL A 249 5.88 30.51 -25.50
C VAL A 249 4.69 31.27 -26.12
N PRO A 250 4.86 32.11 -27.17
CA PRO A 250 3.74 32.82 -27.80
C PRO A 250 2.73 31.93 -28.54
N ASP A 251 3.04 30.66 -28.79
CA ASP A 251 2.16 29.72 -29.50
C ASP A 251 1.22 28.96 -28.56
N PHE A 252 1.49 28.98 -27.25
CA PHE A 252 0.57 28.52 -26.23
C PHE A 252 -0.55 29.55 -26.03
N ARG A 253 -1.61 29.46 -26.84
CA ARG A 253 -2.74 30.41 -26.85
C ARG A 253 -4.05 29.76 -26.41
N CYS A 254 -4.88 30.52 -25.71
CA CYS A 254 -6.27 30.14 -25.39
C CYS A 254 -7.24 31.04 -26.18
N GLU A 255 -8.44 30.54 -26.48
CA GLU A 255 -9.49 31.35 -27.09
C GLU A 255 -9.93 32.49 -26.14
N GLU A 256 -10.14 33.68 -26.68
CA GLU A 256 -10.60 34.84 -25.93
C GLU A 256 -11.93 34.51 -25.21
N GLY A 257 -11.98 34.71 -23.89
CA GLY A 257 -13.15 34.41 -23.05
C GLY A 257 -13.05 33.12 -22.22
N LYS A 258 -12.12 32.21 -22.54
CA LYS A 258 -11.72 31.10 -21.64
C LYS A 258 -10.43 31.49 -20.92
N GLY A 259 -10.55 32.44 -19.99
CA GLY A 259 -9.43 32.80 -19.12
C GLY A 259 -8.86 31.58 -18.37
N PRO A 260 -7.66 31.68 -17.77
CA PRO A 260 -7.01 30.58 -17.03
C PRO A 260 -7.82 30.02 -15.86
N HIS A 261 -8.98 30.62 -15.54
CA HIS A 261 -9.87 30.27 -14.45
C HIS A 261 -10.97 29.25 -14.79
N LEU A 262 -11.25 28.94 -16.06
CA LEU A 262 -12.49 28.23 -16.42
C LEU A 262 -12.38 26.75 -16.81
N GLN A 263 -11.20 26.15 -16.73
CA GLN A 263 -11.10 24.70 -16.57
C GLN A 263 -9.72 24.36 -16.01
N GLN A 264 -9.59 24.47 -14.69
CA GLN A 264 -8.65 23.63 -13.96
C GLN A 264 -9.14 22.18 -14.09
N CYS A 265 -8.21 21.25 -13.90
CA CYS A 265 -8.44 19.82 -13.81
C CYS A 265 -9.85 19.41 -13.32
#